data_AF-A0A8H4EP72-F1
#
_entry.id   AF-A0A8H4EP72-F1
#
_cell.length_a   1.000
_cell.length_b   1.000
_cell.length_c   1.000
_cell.angle_alpha   90.00
_cell.angle_beta   90.00
_cell.angle_gamma   90.00
#
_symmetry.space_group_name_H-M   'P 1'
#
loop_
_entity.id
_entity.type
_entity.pdbx_description
1 polymer ?
#
loop_
_entity_poly.entity_id
_entity_poly.type
_entity_poly.pdbx_seq_one_letter_code
_entity_poly.pdbx_strand_id
1 'polypeptide(L)'
;MTNKFYEKLSSNLNYLLTNGNEYNIIIEVGKVNVSVLFDLLIASNLFGLQELVDYVQQILIENNSLWKQNNLYRIYQTIFCIDNIETLQPFCANIITQHSNIIFDHDEFISLPENIDFYFKT
;
A
#
# COMPACT_ATOMS: atom_id res chain seq x y z
N MET A 1 -13.21 -14.66 -0.24
CA MET A 1 -12.44 -15.43 0.77
C MET A 1 -11.98 -14.40 1.80
N THR A 2 -12.56 -14.39 2.99
CA THR A 2 -12.14 -13.46 4.06
C THR A 2 -10.72 -13.81 4.46
N ASN A 3 -9.80 -12.86 4.30
CA ASN A 3 -8.39 -13.07 4.56
C ASN A 3 -8.20 -13.14 6.09
N LYS A 4 -8.08 -14.38 6.61
CA LYS A 4 -7.90 -14.70 8.06
C LYS A 4 -6.81 -13.86 8.74
N PHE A 5 -5.86 -13.34 7.97
CA PHE A 5 -4.86 -12.41 8.44
C PHE A 5 -5.47 -11.13 9.02
N TYR A 6 -6.40 -10.46 8.33
CA TYR A 6 -6.96 -9.18 8.79
C TYR A 6 -7.86 -9.32 10.00
N GLU A 7 -8.67 -10.39 10.06
CA GLU A 7 -9.52 -10.64 11.24
C GLU A 7 -8.65 -10.84 12.48
N LYS A 8 -7.57 -11.63 12.36
CA LYS A 8 -6.64 -11.88 13.46
C LYS A 8 -5.85 -10.61 13.84
N LEU A 9 -5.37 -9.86 12.86
CA LEU A 9 -4.67 -8.59 13.10
C LEU A 9 -5.59 -7.58 13.79
N SER A 10 -6.83 -7.41 13.31
CA SER A 10 -7.82 -6.52 13.88
C SER A 10 -8.17 -6.89 15.33
N SER A 11 -8.43 -8.17 15.61
CA SER A 11 -8.66 -8.63 16.99
C SER A 11 -7.46 -8.40 17.91
N ASN A 12 -6.24 -8.65 17.42
CA ASN A 12 -5.03 -8.42 18.20
C ASN A 12 -4.85 -6.92 18.50
N LEU A 13 -5.00 -6.05 17.51
CA LEU A 13 -4.87 -4.60 17.68
C LEU A 13 -5.93 -4.05 18.64
N ASN A 14 -7.19 -4.45 18.50
CA ASN A 14 -8.25 -4.03 19.41
C ASN A 14 -7.96 -4.41 20.86
N TYR A 15 -7.52 -5.64 21.11
CA TYR A 15 -7.15 -6.08 22.45
C TYR A 15 -6.02 -5.25 23.06
N LEU A 16 -5.02 -4.88 22.26
CA LEU A 16 -3.86 -4.13 22.72
C LEU A 16 -4.22 -2.67 23.03
N LEU A 17 -5.03 -2.04 22.17
CA LEU A 17 -5.41 -0.64 22.29
C LEU A 17 -6.40 -0.36 23.44
N THR A 18 -7.14 -1.36 23.92
CA THR A 18 -8.12 -1.18 25.02
C THR A 18 -7.53 -1.35 26.42
N ASN A 19 -6.35 -1.96 26.55
CA ASN A 19 -5.89 -2.46 27.85
C ASN A 19 -4.93 -1.51 28.59
N GLY A 20 -4.64 -0.32 28.04
CA GLY A 20 -3.88 0.75 28.70
C GLY A 20 -2.41 0.45 29.04
N ASN A 21 -1.94 -0.77 28.80
CA ASN A 21 -0.56 -1.18 29.02
C ASN A 21 0.29 -0.97 27.77
N GLU A 22 1.59 -0.72 27.95
CA GLU A 22 2.56 -0.77 26.85
C GLU A 22 2.80 -2.22 26.43
N TYR A 23 2.72 -2.48 25.13
CA TYR A 23 2.96 -3.80 24.54
C TYR A 23 3.98 -3.71 23.41
N ASN A 24 4.95 -4.61 23.42
CA ASN A 24 5.76 -4.87 22.24
C ASN A 24 4.98 -5.83 21.33
N ILE A 25 4.74 -5.41 20.09
CA ILE A 25 4.00 -6.19 19.10
C ILE A 25 4.99 -6.73 18.07
N ILE A 26 5.05 -8.05 17.92
CA ILE A 26 5.80 -8.69 16.84
C ILE A 26 4.83 -8.99 15.70
N ILE A 27 5.08 -8.40 14.54
CA ILE A 27 4.31 -8.63 13.32
C ILE A 27 5.16 -9.49 12.39
N GLU A 28 4.81 -10.77 12.29
CA GLU A 28 5.46 -11.67 11.34
C GLU A 28 4.76 -11.57 9.98
N VAL A 29 5.42 -10.92 9.04
CA VAL A 29 4.97 -10.82 7.65
C VAL A 29 5.52 -12.03 6.90
N GLY A 30 4.71 -13.10 6.79
CA GLY A 30 5.08 -14.31 6.06
C GLY A 30 5.15 -14.11 4.54
N LYS A 31 5.13 -15.20 3.75
CA LYS A 31 4.89 -15.09 2.30
C LYS A 31 3.46 -14.63 2.07
N VAL A 32 3.30 -13.33 1.81
CA VAL A 32 1.99 -12.72 1.57
C VAL A 32 1.86 -12.25 0.13
N ASN A 33 0.63 -12.30 -0.38
CA ASN A 33 0.30 -11.73 -1.69
C ASN A 33 0.59 -10.22 -1.65
N VAL A 34 1.09 -9.68 -2.77
CA VAL A 34 1.40 -8.25 -2.90
C VAL A 34 0.21 -7.36 -2.56
N SER A 35 -1.02 -7.77 -2.91
CA SER A 35 -2.24 -7.06 -2.49
C SER A 35 -2.33 -6.86 -0.97
N VAL A 36 -1.94 -7.87 -0.20
CA VAL A 36 -1.93 -7.82 1.27
C VAL A 36 -0.84 -6.90 1.79
N LEU A 37 0.30 -6.81 1.11
CA LEU A 37 1.36 -5.86 1.46
C LEU A 37 0.91 -4.42 1.26
N PHE A 38 0.20 -4.11 0.17
CA PHE A 38 -0.38 -2.77 -0.03
C PHE A 38 -1.43 -2.43 1.03
N ASP A 39 -2.32 -3.35 1.37
CA ASP A 39 -3.32 -3.14 2.42
C ASP A 39 -2.64 -2.96 3.80
N LEU A 40 -1.57 -3.72 4.07
CA LEU A 40 -0.76 -3.58 5.28
C LEU A 40 -0.06 -2.22 5.32
N LEU A 41 0.48 -1.75 4.19
CA LEU A 41 1.10 -0.43 4.07
C LEU A 41 0.10 0.69 4.39
N ILE A 42 -1.10 0.63 3.80
CA ILE A 42 -2.18 1.59 4.05
C ILE A 42 -2.54 1.59 5.54
N ALA A 43 -2.80 0.42 6.12
CA ALA A 43 -3.15 0.31 7.53
C ALA A 43 -2.02 0.85 8.43
N SER A 44 -0.78 0.46 8.17
CA SER A 44 0.37 0.90 8.96
C SER A 44 0.54 2.41 8.95
N ASN A 45 0.33 3.04 7.79
CA ASN A 45 0.36 4.50 7.66
C ASN A 45 -0.79 5.17 8.43
N LEU A 46 -2.02 4.65 8.31
CA LEU A 46 -3.19 5.15 9.03
C LEU A 46 -3.04 5.07 10.55
N PHE A 47 -2.36 4.04 11.05
CA PHE A 47 -2.08 3.85 12.48
C PHE A 47 -0.78 4.54 12.94
N GLY A 48 -0.05 5.22 12.07
CA GLY A 48 1.21 5.90 12.41
C GLY A 48 2.36 4.96 12.79
N LEU A 49 2.34 3.71 12.30
CA LEU A 49 3.35 2.69 12.58
C LEU A 49 4.55 2.83 11.64
N GLN A 50 5.34 3.90 11.80
CA GLN A 50 6.36 4.30 10.81
C GLN A 50 7.39 3.20 10.51
N GLU A 51 7.90 2.49 11.52
CA GLU A 51 8.88 1.41 11.30
C GLU A 51 8.32 0.29 10.40
N LEU A 52 7.03 -0.01 10.54
CA LEU A 52 6.35 -1.00 9.70
C LEU A 52 6.09 -0.45 8.30
N VAL A 53 5.76 0.83 8.18
CA VAL A 53 5.64 1.52 6.89
C VAL A 53 6.96 1.41 6.11
N ASP A 54 8.08 1.73 6.74
CA ASP A 54 9.41 1.66 6.11
C ASP A 54 9.77 0.23 5.70
N TYR A 55 9.52 -0.75 6.57
CA TYR A 55 9.76 -2.16 6.28
C TYR A 55 8.94 -2.66 5.08
N VAL A 56 7.64 -2.35 5.04
CA VAL A 56 6.76 -2.79 3.95
C VAL A 56 7.12 -2.10 2.63
N GLN A 57 7.49 -0.81 2.66
CA GLN A 57 7.99 -0.11 1.48
C GLN A 57 9.22 -0.82 0.89
N GLN A 58 10.19 -1.19 1.73
CA GLN A 58 11.39 -1.89 1.30
C GLN A 58 11.07 -3.23 0.64
N ILE A 59 10.20 -4.06 1.26
CA ILE A 59 9.77 -5.34 0.68
C ILE A 59 9.14 -5.14 -0.70
N LEU A 60 8.28 -4.13 -0.86
CA LEU A 60 7.63 -3.84 -2.14
C LEU A 60 8.65 -3.44 -3.20
N ILE A 61 9.62 -2.58 -2.88
CA ILE A 61 10.66 -2.16 -3.82
C ILE A 61 11.54 -3.34 -4.25
N GLU A 62 11.99 -4.17 -3.30
CA GLU A 62 12.82 -5.35 -3.56
C GLU A 62 12.09 -6.37 -4.45
N ASN A 63 10.78 -6.52 -4.27
CA ASN A 63 9.95 -7.48 -5.00
C ASN A 63 9.22 -6.88 -6.22
N ASN A 64 9.74 -5.77 -6.78
CA ASN A 64 9.03 -5.00 -7.82
C ASN A 64 8.63 -5.79 -9.08
N SER A 65 9.35 -6.85 -9.43
CA SER A 65 9.01 -7.72 -10.56
C SER A 65 7.67 -8.44 -10.38
N LEU A 66 7.26 -8.68 -9.12
CA LEU A 66 6.03 -9.42 -8.79
C LEU A 66 4.76 -8.59 -8.95
N TRP A 67 4.85 -7.25 -8.96
CA TRP A 67 3.66 -6.41 -8.93
C TRP A 67 3.54 -5.34 -10.02
N LYS A 68 4.58 -5.11 -10.81
CA LYS A 68 4.62 -4.07 -11.87
C LYS A 68 3.47 -4.12 -12.88
N GLN A 69 3.04 -5.29 -13.34
CA GLN A 69 2.03 -5.38 -14.43
C GLN A 69 0.57 -5.45 -13.94
N ASN A 70 0.31 -6.08 -12.78
CA ASN A 70 -1.06 -6.42 -12.37
C ASN A 70 -1.59 -5.60 -11.18
N ASN A 71 -0.84 -4.60 -10.71
CA ASN A 71 -1.22 -3.80 -9.54
C ASN A 71 -1.22 -2.29 -9.81
N LEU A 72 -1.38 -1.86 -11.08
CA LEU A 72 -1.34 -0.45 -11.48
C LEU A 72 -2.32 0.43 -10.68
N TYR A 73 -3.52 -0.06 -10.38
CA TYR A 73 -4.47 0.63 -9.52
C TYR A 73 -3.92 0.91 -8.10
N ARG A 74 -3.28 -0.08 -7.48
CA ARG A 74 -2.69 0.07 -6.13
C ARG A 74 -1.46 0.97 -6.13
N ILE A 75 -0.65 0.91 -7.20
CA ILE A 75 0.47 1.84 -7.43
C ILE A 75 -0.04 3.27 -7.45
N TYR A 76 -1.15 3.50 -8.14
CA TYR A 76 -1.79 4.79 -8.18
C TYR A 76 -2.31 5.22 -6.81
N GLN A 77 -3.06 4.36 -6.10
CA GLN A 77 -3.52 4.66 -4.74
C GLN A 77 -2.36 5.04 -3.81
N THR A 78 -1.20 4.38 -3.92
CA THR A 78 -0.03 4.72 -3.11
C THR A 78 0.50 6.12 -3.38
N ILE A 79 0.48 6.60 -4.62
CA ILE A 79 0.93 7.95 -4.97
C ILE A 79 -0.06 9.01 -4.52
N PHE A 80 -1.37 8.75 -4.70
CA PHE A 80 -2.39 9.81 -4.60
C PHE A 80 -3.25 9.74 -3.35
N CYS A 81 -3.34 8.58 -2.70
CA CYS A 81 -4.26 8.37 -1.58
C CYS A 81 -3.54 8.10 -0.26
N ILE A 82 -2.22 7.87 -0.27
CA ILE A 82 -1.45 7.62 0.94
C ILE A 82 -0.39 8.72 1.11
N ASP A 83 -0.59 9.56 2.12
CA ASP A 83 0.37 10.58 2.52
C ASP A 83 1.56 9.97 3.29
N ASN A 84 2.69 10.68 3.32
CA ASN A 84 3.89 10.33 4.12
C ASN A 84 4.59 9.00 3.75
N ILE A 85 4.51 8.58 2.49
CA ILE A 85 5.24 7.41 1.96
C ILE A 85 6.37 7.86 1.04
N GLU A 86 7.48 8.29 1.63
CA GLU A 86 8.56 9.00 0.90
C GLU A 86 9.41 8.10 -0.02
N THR A 87 9.50 6.79 0.26
CA THR A 87 10.42 5.91 -0.51
C THR A 87 9.72 5.15 -1.62
N LEU A 88 8.47 4.72 -1.41
CA LEU A 88 7.72 3.98 -2.41
C LEU A 88 7.03 4.89 -3.44
N GLN A 89 6.63 6.11 -3.07
CA GLN A 89 5.98 7.03 -4.02
C GLN A 89 6.84 7.36 -5.24
N PRO A 90 8.13 7.76 -5.13
CA PRO A 90 8.98 8.03 -6.30
C PRO A 90 9.16 6.79 -7.18
N PHE A 91 9.22 5.61 -6.55
CA PHE A 91 9.34 4.35 -7.26
C PHE A 91 8.08 4.03 -8.07
N CYS A 92 6.90 4.19 -7.46
CA CYS A 92 5.60 4.06 -8.12
C CYS A 92 5.44 5.07 -9.27
N ALA A 93 5.86 6.33 -9.08
CA ALA A 93 5.81 7.36 -10.11
C ALA A 93 6.61 6.96 -11.36
N ASN A 94 7.82 6.39 -11.18
CA ASN A 94 8.62 5.90 -12.29
C ASN A 94 7.98 4.72 -13.04
N ILE A 95 7.19 3.88 -12.36
CA ILE A 95 6.46 2.79 -13.04
C ILE A 95 5.32 3.36 -13.88
N ILE A 96 4.59 4.36 -13.36
CA ILE A 96 3.50 5.02 -14.08
C ILE A 96 4.01 5.72 -15.34
N THR A 97 5.14 6.44 -15.26
CA THR A 97 5.71 7.13 -16.44
C THR A 97 6.14 6.14 -17.53
N GLN A 98 6.59 4.94 -17.16
CA GLN A 98 6.97 3.87 -18.11
C GLN A 98 5.77 3.15 -18.73
N HIS A 99 4.59 3.21 -18.11
CA HIS A 99 3.37 2.48 -18.51
C HIS A 99 2.16 3.40 -18.73
N SER A 100 2.40 4.67 -19.04
CA SER A 100 1.37 5.73 -19.12
C SER A 100 0.25 5.45 -20.13
N ASN A 101 0.53 4.65 -21.16
CA ASN A 101 -0.42 4.24 -22.20
C ASN A 101 -1.43 3.17 -21.77
N ILE A 102 -1.15 2.42 -20.70
CA ILE A 102 -2.00 1.31 -20.23
C ILE A 102 -3.06 1.80 -19.23
N ILE A 103 -2.85 2.99 -18.68
CA ILE A 103 -3.57 3.52 -17.52
C ILE A 103 -4.99 4.01 -17.88
N PHE A 104 -5.18 4.56 -19.08
CA PHE A 104 -6.46 5.16 -19.49
C PHE A 104 -7.53 4.15 -19.91
N ASP A 105 -7.16 2.91 -20.22
CA ASP A 105 -8.07 1.88 -20.73
C ASP A 105 -8.60 0.95 -19.63
N HIS A 106 -8.20 1.12 -18.36
CA HIS A 106 -8.62 0.24 -17.28
C HIS A 106 -9.85 0.80 -16.53
N ASP A 107 -10.92 0.01 -16.43
CA ASP A 107 -12.19 0.42 -15.81
C ASP A 107 -12.02 0.91 -14.35
N GLU A 108 -11.03 0.39 -13.63
CA GLU A 108 -10.72 0.81 -12.25
C GLU A 108 -10.16 2.24 -12.16
N PHE A 109 -9.62 2.79 -13.25
CA PHE A 109 -9.04 4.14 -13.28
C PHE A 109 -10.09 5.24 -13.38
N ILE A 110 -11.30 4.92 -13.89
CA ILE A 110 -12.45 5.83 -13.97
C ILE A 110 -12.96 6.21 -12.56
N SER A 111 -12.58 5.45 -11.53
CA SER A 111 -13.01 5.62 -10.13
C SER A 111 -12.06 6.44 -9.23
N LEU A 112 -10.96 6.94 -9.78
CA LEU A 112 -9.94 7.65 -9.01
C LEU A 112 -10.33 9.13 -8.78
N PRO A 113 -9.88 9.78 -7.69
CA PRO A 113 -10.33 11.14 -7.32
C PRO A 113 -9.96 12.16 -8.39
N GLU A 114 -10.83 13.14 -8.70
CA GLU A 114 -10.71 14.15 -9.80
C GLU A 114 -9.35 14.89 -9.93
N ASN A 115 -8.47 14.79 -8.95
CA ASN A 115 -7.21 15.52 -8.82
C ASN A 115 -6.11 15.05 -9.82
N ILE A 116 -6.39 14.05 -10.66
CA ILE A 116 -5.44 13.35 -11.53
C ILE A 116 -5.03 14.17 -12.75
N ASP A 117 -5.88 15.09 -13.19
CA ASP A 117 -5.73 15.87 -14.42
C ASP A 117 -4.40 16.64 -14.51
N PHE A 118 -3.73 16.87 -13.38
CA PHE A 118 -2.47 17.61 -13.32
C PHE A 118 -1.26 16.82 -13.86
N TYR A 119 -1.26 15.49 -13.80
CA TYR A 119 -0.07 14.68 -14.08
C TYR A 119 0.00 14.10 -15.50
N PHE A 120 -1.09 14.15 -16.27
CA PHE A 120 -1.18 13.55 -17.60
C PHE A 120 -1.21 14.54 -18.76
N LYS A 121 -0.98 15.84 -18.49
CA LYS A 121 -0.98 16.92 -19.49
C LYS A 121 0.41 17.30 -20.02
N THR A 122 1.43 16.45 -19.86
CA THR A 122 2.77 16.67 -20.41
C THR A 122 3.08 15.65 -21.49
#